data_AF-A0A2M7SLZ8-F1
#
_entry.id   AF-A0A2M7SLZ8-F1
#
_cell.length_a   1.000
_cell.length_b   1.000
_cell.length_c   1.000
_cell.angle_alpha   90.00
_cell.angle_beta   90.00
_cell.angle_gamma   90.00
#
_symmetry.space_group_name_H-M   'P 1'
#
loop_
_entity.id
_entity.type
_entity.pdbx_description
1 polymer ?
#
loop_
_entity_poly.entity_id
_entity_poly.type
_entity_poly.pdbx_seq_one_letter_code
_entity_poly.pdbx_strand_id
1 'polypeptide(L)' 'MEIQFITDAQGKKTAAIVPFDEWERTETAKEILEHVYLDGIIKERRDSKPTVNLDDLLTAEGLTRADLES' A
#
# COMPACT_ATOMS: atom_id res chain seq x y z
N MET A 1 -17.77 22.45 2.97
CA MET A 1 -16.55 22.96 3.64
C MET A 1 -15.41 22.76 2.65
N GLU A 2 -14.50 23.73 2.50
CA GLU A 2 -13.32 23.58 1.65
C GLU A 2 -12.14 23.05 2.46
N ILE A 3 -11.12 22.50 1.80
CA ILE A 3 -9.90 22.04 2.46
C ILE A 3 -9.19 23.25 3.09
N GLN A 4 -8.88 23.16 4.38
CA GLN A 4 -8.11 24.17 5.10
C GLN A 4 -6.74 23.61 5.47
N PHE A 5 -5.73 24.49 5.57
CA PHE A 5 -4.39 24.10 5.98
C PHE A 5 -4.03 24.76 7.31
N ILE A 6 -3.45 23.98 8.21
CA ILE A 6 -2.82 24.47 9.44
C ILE A 6 -1.37 24.76 9.11
N THR A 7 -0.89 25.96 9.45
CA THR A 7 0.50 26.38 9.23
C THR A 7 1.22 26.62 10.54
N ASP A 8 2.51 26.31 10.58
CA ASP A 8 3.38 26.74 11.69
C ASP A 8 3.71 28.24 11.61
N ALA A 9 4.48 28.73 12.59
CA ALA A 9 4.87 30.14 12.67
C ALA A 9 5.75 30.61 11.50
N GLN A 10 6.32 29.69 10.72
CA GLN A 10 7.13 29.97 9.53
C GLN A 10 6.29 29.91 8.24
N GLY A 11 4.98 29.63 8.35
CA GLY A 11 4.06 29.51 7.22
C GLY A 11 4.09 28.14 6.54
N LYS A 12 4.79 27.14 7.10
CA LYS A 12 4.83 25.79 6.54
C LYS A 12 3.54 25.05 6.91
N LYS A 13 2.89 24.46 5.91
CA LYS A 13 1.69 23.62 6.10
C LYS A 13 2.07 22.35 6.88
N THR A 14 1.45 22.11 8.02
CA THR A 14 1.72 20.98 8.91
C THR A 14 0.57 19.97 8.92
N ALA A 15 -0.66 20.42 8.67
CA ALA A 15 -1.83 19.56 8.57
C ALA A 15 -2.88 20.14 7.62
N ALA A 16 -3.83 19.31 7.22
CA ALA A 16 -5.01 19.71 6.46
C ALA A 16 -6.28 19.28 7.19
N ILE A 17 -7.29 20.14 7.19
CA ILE A 17 -8.64 19.83 7.63
C ILE A 17 -9.45 19.59 6.36
N VAL A 18 -9.91 18.36 6.18
CA VAL A 18 -10.61 17.90 4.97
C VAL A 18 -12.07 17.59 5.34
N PRO A 19 -13.05 17.98 4.51
CA PRO A 19 -14.43 17.52 4.67
C PRO A 19 -14.50 16.00 4.66
N PHE A 20 -15.31 15.42 5.53
CA PHE A 20 -15.38 13.97 5.68
C PHE A 20 -15.66 13.26 4.34
N ASP A 21 -16.66 13.71 3.58
CA ASP A 21 -17.02 13.11 2.29
C ASP A 21 -15.87 13.14 1.26
N GLU A 22 -15.02 14.16 1.30
CA GLU A 22 -13.85 14.26 0.41
C GLU A 22 -12.74 13.31 0.86
N TRP A 23 -12.54 13.20 2.16
CA TRP A 23 -11.60 12.24 2.74
C TRP A 23 -12.03 10.79 2.42
N GLU A 24 -13.30 10.45 2.61
CA GLU A 24 -13.86 9.13 2.33
C GLU A 24 -13.73 8.76 0.85
N ARG A 25 -14.03 9.69 -0.06
CA ARG A 25 -13.78 9.50 -1.51
C ARG A 25 -12.31 9.22 -1.80
N THR A 26 -11.41 9.95 -1.15
CA THR A 26 -9.96 9.80 -1.35
C THR A 26 -9.46 8.45 -0.86
N GLU A 27 -9.89 8.00 0.33
CA GLU A 27 -9.52 6.69 0.86
C GLU A 27 -10.04 5.55 -0.02
N THR A 28 -11.28 5.65 -0.51
CA THR A 28 -11.85 4.66 -1.43
C THR A 28 -11.06 4.60 -2.75
N ALA A 29 -10.71 5.76 -3.32
CA ALA A 29 -9.92 5.81 -4.54
C ALA A 29 -8.51 5.23 -4.34
N LYS A 30 -7.89 5.48 -3.18
CA LYS A 30 -6.58 4.94 -2.81
C LYS A 30 -6.59 3.42 -2.75
N GLU A 31 -7.61 2.83 -2.15
CA GLU A 31 -7.77 1.36 -2.08
C GLU A 31 -7.82 0.73 -3.49
N ILE A 32 -8.59 1.32 -4.39
CA ILE A 32 -8.67 0.85 -5.78
C ILE A 32 -7.32 1.00 -6.49
N LEU A 33 -6.64 2.13 -6.30
CA LEU A 33 -5.34 2.38 -6.91
C LEU A 33 -4.26 1.41 -6.42
N GLU A 34 -4.31 0.98 -5.16
CA GLU A 34 -3.42 -0.05 -4.63
C GLU A 34 -3.60 -1.37 -5.38
N HIS A 35 -4.84 -1.81 -5.62
CA HIS A 35 -5.11 -3.03 -6.39
C HIS A 35 -4.64 -2.91 -7.85
N VAL A 36 -4.85 -1.76 -8.49
CA VAL A 36 -4.38 -1.51 -9.87
C VAL A 36 -2.85 -1.55 -9.92
N TYR A 37 -2.19 -0.96 -8.93
CA TYR A 37 -0.73 -0.99 -8.83
C TYR A 37 -0.19 -2.41 -8.65
N LEU A 38 -0.79 -3.19 -7.74
CA LEU A 38 -0.43 -4.59 -7.51
C LEU A 38 -0.66 -5.46 -8.77
N ASP A 39 -1.78 -5.29 -9.47
CA ASP A 39 -2.04 -5.98 -10.74
C ASP A 39 -0.97 -5.66 -11.79
N GLY A 40 -0.53 -4.40 -11.86
CA GLY A 40 0.58 -3.98 -12.70
C GLY A 40 1.89 -4.73 -12.38
N ILE A 41 2.28 -4.78 -11.10
CA ILE A 41 3.48 -5.51 -10.66
C ILE A 41 3.38 -7.00 -11.00
N ILE A 42 2.22 -7.62 -10.74
CA ILE A 42 2.01 -9.04 -11.01
C ILE A 42 2.18 -9.33 -12.50
N LYS A 43 1.61 -8.48 -13.37
CA LYS A 43 1.75 -8.61 -14.82
C LYS A 43 3.19 -8.42 -15.29
N GLU A 44 3.87 -7.39 -14.78
CA GLU A 44 5.28 -7.13 -15.10
C GLU A 44 6.19 -8.30 -14.71
N ARG A 45 5.92 -8.94 -13.57
CA ARG A 45 6.79 -9.99 -13.02
C ARG A 45 6.40 -11.42 -13.41
N ARG A 46 5.25 -11.63 -14.06
CA ARG A 46 4.69 -12.96 -14.35
C ARG A 46 5.70 -13.92 -14.97
N ASP A 47 6.45 -13.46 -15.97
CA ASP A 47 7.41 -14.28 -16.73
C ASP A 47 8.87 -13.96 -16.38
N SER A 48 9.07 -13.15 -15.33
CA SER A 48 10.41 -12.79 -14.86
C SER A 48 11.01 -13.93 -14.03
N LYS A 49 12.34 -14.05 -14.07
CA LYS A 49 13.04 -15.08 -13.30
C LYS A 49 12.90 -14.77 -11.80
N PRO A 50 12.47 -15.74 -10.96
CA PRO A 50 12.39 -15.53 -9.52
C PRO A 50 13.78 -15.25 -8.95
N THR A 51 13.85 -14.30 -8.02
CA THR A 51 15.09 -13.91 -7.33
C THR A 51 15.34 -14.72 -6.06
N VAL A 52 14.30 -15.35 -5.51
CA VAL A 52 14.31 -16.16 -4.29
C VAL A 52 13.39 -17.36 -4.48
N ASN A 53 13.72 -18.50 -3.87
CA ASN A 53 12.88 -19.70 -3.92
C ASN A 53 11.93 -19.75 -2.71
N LEU A 54 10.95 -20.67 -2.74
CA LEU A 54 9.94 -20.80 -1.69
C LEU A 54 10.54 -21.21 -0.33
N ASP A 55 11.53 -22.09 -0.31
CA ASP A 55 12.10 -22.62 0.93
C ASP A 55 12.90 -21.55 1.68
N ASP A 56 13.60 -20.68 0.94
CA ASP A 56 14.30 -19.51 1.50
C ASP A 56 13.30 -18.53 2.14
N LEU A 57 12.16 -18.29 1.49
CA LEU A 57 11.10 -17.43 2.01
C LEU A 57 10.49 -17.99 3.30
N LEU A 58 10.14 -19.29 3.30
CA LEU A 58 9.59 -19.94 4.48
C LEU A 58 10.56 -19.90 5.65
N THR A 59 11.84 -20.17 5.39
CA THR A 59 12.89 -20.10 6.41
C THR A 59 13.02 -18.70 7.01
N ALA A 60 12.93 -17.65 6.19
CA ALA A 60 12.99 -16.26 6.66
C ALA A 60 11.82 -15.89 7.57
N GLU A 61 10.64 -16.45 7.31
CA GLU A 61 9.43 -16.26 8.12
C GLU A 61 9.32 -17.24 9.31
N GLY A 62 10.32 -18.12 9.50
CA GLY A 62 10.30 -19.13 10.58
C GLY A 62 9.28 -20.25 10.36
N LEU A 63 8.91 -20.49 9.11
CA LEU A 63 7.92 -21.48 8.69
C LEU A 63 8.56 -22.64 7.93
N THR A 64 7.81 -23.72 7.83
CA THR A 64 8.10 -24.89 7.01
C THR A 64 6.98 -25.13 6.00
N ARG A 65 7.22 -25.98 4.99
CA ARG A 65 6.16 -26.33 4.03
C ARG A 65 4.96 -27.00 4.68
N ALA A 66 5.17 -27.74 5.77
CA ALA A 66 4.09 -28.41 6.50
C ALA A 66 3.10 -27.39 7.10
N ASP A 67 3.55 -26.18 7.40
CA ASP A 67 2.71 -25.11 7.93
C ASP A 67 1.78 -24.48 6.87
N LEU A 68 1.98 -24.78 5.58
CA LEU A 68 1.13 -24.28 4.48
C LEU A 68 -0.05 -25.21 4.14
N GLU A 69 -0.04 -26.45 4.62
CA GLU A 69 -1.00 -27.50 4.25
C GLU A 69 -2.14 -27.68 5.26
N SER A 70 -2.19 -26.85 6.30
CA SER A 70 -3.22 -26.83 7.37
C SER A 70 -4.38 -25.89 7.07
#